data_AF-A0A9P1DZW2-F1
#
_entry.id   AF-A0A9P1DZW2-F1
#
_cell.length_a   1.000
_cell.length_b   1.000
_cell.length_c   1.000
_cell.angle_alpha   90.00
_cell.angle_beta   90.00
_cell.angle_gamma   90.00
#
_symmetry.space_group_name_H-M   'P 1'
#
loop_
_entity.id
_entity.type
_entity.pdbx_description
1 polymer ?
#
loop_
_entity_poly.entity_id
_entity_poly.type
_entity_poly.pdbx_seq_one_letter_code
_entity_poly.pdbx_strand_id
1 'polypeptide(L)'
;MAEQEEDRTASAVAKDNKQSPPFVEVICHRTDRTWRFAAGTEAKFSVKMINSKLESRFSLPPGTHIEAVKDGEEPVIFGPNSVLVDYGDGWTLRTASDGIGEHGSDGTGI
;
A
#
# COMPACT_ATOMS: atom_id res chain seq x y z
N MET A 1 -45.15 -26.59 -29.24
CA MET A 1 -43.84 -26.59 -29.93
C MET A 1 -43.55 -25.14 -30.28
N ALA A 2 -42.36 -24.65 -29.88
CA ALA A 2 -41.76 -23.31 -30.07
C ALA A 2 -42.48 -22.16 -29.32
N GLU A 3 -42.01 -21.55 -28.23
CA GLU A 3 -40.67 -21.06 -27.78
C GLU A 3 -40.25 -19.70 -28.37
N GLN A 4 -40.29 -18.69 -27.49
CA GLN A 4 -39.40 -17.52 -27.25
C GLN A 4 -38.59 -16.86 -28.38
N GLU A 5 -38.73 -15.54 -28.49
CA GLU A 5 -37.71 -14.46 -28.66
C GLU A 5 -38.53 -13.15 -28.75
N GLU A 6 -38.16 -11.94 -28.32
CA GLU A 6 -36.96 -11.26 -27.81
C GLU A 6 -37.49 -9.90 -27.25
N ASP A 7 -36.80 -9.26 -26.29
CA ASP A 7 -36.50 -7.81 -26.28
C ASP A 7 -36.34 -7.23 -24.85
N ARG A 8 -35.05 -7.19 -24.45
CA ARG A 8 -34.35 -6.05 -23.85
C ARG A 8 -34.98 -5.34 -22.64
N THR A 9 -34.43 -5.64 -21.46
CA THR A 9 -33.46 -4.74 -20.79
C THR A 9 -32.90 -5.43 -19.55
N ALA A 10 -31.87 -6.25 -19.74
CA ALA A 10 -30.94 -6.54 -18.65
C ALA A 10 -30.14 -5.26 -18.41
N SER A 11 -30.64 -4.40 -17.52
CA SER A 11 -29.85 -3.29 -17.00
C SER A 11 -28.67 -3.91 -16.24
N ALA A 12 -27.53 -3.94 -16.91
CA ALA A 12 -26.26 -4.42 -16.40
C ALA A 12 -25.91 -3.65 -15.11
N VAL A 13 -26.28 -4.21 -13.97
CA VAL A 13 -25.62 -3.89 -12.71
C VAL A 13 -24.28 -4.60 -12.77
N ALA A 14 -23.28 -3.92 -13.34
CA ALA A 14 -21.89 -4.27 -13.13
C ALA A 14 -21.64 -4.19 -11.62
N LYS A 15 -21.78 -5.33 -10.94
CA LYS A 15 -21.22 -5.52 -9.62
C LYS A 15 -19.71 -5.41 -9.85
N ASP A 16 -19.15 -4.26 -9.53
CA ASP A 16 -17.72 -4.01 -9.41
C ASP A 16 -17.19 -5.03 -8.40
N ASN A 17 -16.81 -6.21 -8.90
CA ASN A 17 -16.22 -7.25 -8.12
C ASN A 17 -14.79 -6.75 -7.86
N LYS A 18 -14.63 -5.92 -6.83
CA LYS A 18 -13.31 -5.49 -6.32
C LYS A 18 -12.58 -6.73 -5.82
N GLN A 19 -12.09 -7.53 -6.75
CA GLN A 19 -11.23 -8.64 -6.50
C GLN A 19 -9.99 -8.02 -5.87
N SER A 20 -9.78 -8.29 -4.58
CA SER A 20 -8.62 -7.77 -3.85
C SER A 20 -7.38 -8.00 -4.70
N PRO A 21 -6.51 -6.99 -4.84
CA PRO A 21 -5.39 -7.09 -5.75
C PRO A 21 -4.53 -8.31 -5.35
N PRO A 22 -4.03 -9.08 -6.33
CA PRO A 22 -3.31 -10.32 -6.06
C PRO A 22 -2.00 -10.09 -5.29
N PHE A 23 -1.52 -8.84 -5.31
CA PHE A 23 -0.37 -8.37 -4.56
C PHE A 23 -0.63 -6.96 -4.02
N VAL A 24 0.18 -6.57 -3.04
CA VAL A 24 0.24 -5.22 -2.49
C VAL A 24 1.62 -4.64 -2.73
N GLU A 25 1.69 -3.34 -3.00
CA GLU A 25 2.93 -2.63 -3.30
C GLU A 25 3.37 -1.81 -2.09
N VAL A 26 4.65 -1.90 -1.72
CA VAL A 26 5.25 -1.13 -0.62
C VAL A 26 6.43 -0.34 -1.16
N ILE A 27 6.41 0.97 -0.97
CA ILE A 27 7.45 1.89 -1.43
C ILE A 27 8.41 2.21 -0.28
N CYS A 28 9.71 2.22 -0.54
CA CYS A 28 10.66 2.81 0.40
C CYS A 28 10.86 4.28 0.05
N HIS A 29 10.31 5.18 0.88
CA HIS A 29 10.39 6.63 0.63
C HIS A 29 11.83 7.17 0.50
N ARG A 30 12.83 6.49 1.07
CA ARG A 30 14.26 6.89 0.97
C ARG A 30 14.89 6.55 -0.38
N THR A 31 14.37 5.56 -1.10
CA THR A 31 14.98 5.03 -2.34
C THR A 31 14.05 5.06 -3.54
N ASP A 32 12.79 5.45 -3.33
CA ASP A 32 11.69 5.38 -4.30
C ASP A 32 11.51 3.97 -4.91
N ARG A 33 12.02 2.94 -4.24
CA ARG A 33 11.88 1.55 -4.69
C ARG A 33 10.56 0.96 -4.24
N THR A 34 9.94 0.23 -5.14
CA THR A 34 8.69 -0.50 -4.89
C THR A 34 8.97 -2.00 -4.79
N TRP A 35 8.42 -2.62 -3.74
CA TRP A 35 8.38 -4.08 -3.58
C TRP A 35 6.95 -4.57 -3.66
N ARG A 36 6.75 -5.73 -4.29
CA ARG A 36 5.45 -6.38 -4.41
C ARG A 36 5.39 -7.60 -3.49
N PHE A 37 4.36 -7.66 -2.67
CA PHE A 37 4.10 -8.78 -1.75
C PHE A 37 2.78 -9.44 -2.11
N ALA A 38 2.70 -10.76 -1.98
CA ALA A 38 1.44 -11.46 -2.19
C ALA A 38 0.38 -10.97 -1.19
N ALA A 39 -0.89 -10.97 -1.60
CA ALA A 39 -2.01 -10.73 -0.68
C ALA A 39 -1.92 -11.68 0.53
N GLY A 40 -2.16 -11.15 1.73
CA GLY A 40 -2.03 -11.93 2.98
C GLY A 40 -0.64 -11.86 3.64
N THR A 41 0.34 -11.17 3.05
CA THR A 41 1.67 -11.03 3.66
C THR A 41 1.62 -10.19 4.93
N GLU A 42 2.26 -10.66 6.00
CA GLU A 42 2.40 -9.92 7.27
C GLU A 42 3.45 -8.79 7.17
N ALA A 43 3.18 -7.65 7.80
CA ALA A 43 4.05 -6.49 7.79
C ALA A 43 5.47 -6.79 8.31
N LYS A 44 5.62 -7.63 9.37
CA LYS A 44 6.95 -8.03 9.89
C LYS A 44 7.82 -8.69 8.82
N PHE A 45 7.23 -9.48 7.94
CA PHE A 45 7.96 -10.18 6.88
C PHE A 45 8.41 -9.18 5.82
N SER A 46 7.51 -8.28 5.41
CA SER A 46 7.80 -7.24 4.45
C SER A 46 8.91 -6.29 4.93
N VAL A 47 8.85 -5.81 6.17
CA VAL A 47 9.91 -4.98 6.77
C VAL A 47 11.25 -5.72 6.76
N LYS A 48 11.28 -6.97 7.21
CA LYS A 48 12.51 -7.78 7.23
C LYS A 48 13.09 -7.96 5.82
N MET A 49 12.25 -8.24 4.83
CA MET A 49 12.69 -8.41 3.44
C MET A 49 13.25 -7.11 2.87
N ILE A 50 12.57 -5.99 3.07
CA ILE A 50 13.01 -4.68 2.59
C ILE A 50 14.32 -4.29 3.26
N ASN A 51 14.41 -4.39 4.59
CA ASN A 51 15.63 -4.05 5.34
C ASN A 51 16.83 -4.87 4.89
N SER A 52 16.66 -6.17 4.65
CA SER A 52 17.74 -7.01 4.10
C SER A 52 18.20 -6.55 2.70
N LYS A 53 17.29 -6.05 1.86
CA LYS A 53 17.64 -5.48 0.55
C LYS A 53 18.27 -4.10 0.65
N LEU A 54 17.88 -3.29 1.63
CA LEU A 54 18.45 -1.97 1.88
C LEU A 54 19.88 -2.08 2.43
N GLU A 55 20.10 -2.96 3.42
CA GLU A 55 21.41 -3.22 4.00
C GLU A 55 22.40 -3.72 2.94
N SER A 56 22.00 -4.71 2.14
CA SER A 56 22.89 -5.32 1.14
C SER A 56 23.23 -4.44 -0.06
N ARG A 57 22.44 -3.42 -0.38
CA ARG A 57 22.62 -2.63 -1.61
C ARG A 57 22.83 -1.14 -1.42
N PHE A 58 22.33 -0.56 -0.33
CA PHE A 58 22.24 0.89 -0.18
C PHE A 58 22.87 1.41 1.12
N SER A 59 23.28 0.54 2.05
CA SER A 59 23.79 0.92 3.37
C SER A 59 22.90 1.96 4.07
N LEU A 60 21.58 1.81 3.91
CA LEU A 60 20.58 2.71 4.48
C LEU A 60 20.10 2.22 5.85
N PRO A 61 19.66 3.14 6.73
CA PRO A 61 19.06 2.75 7.99
C PRO A 61 17.82 1.87 7.75
N PRO A 62 17.57 0.88 8.63
CA PRO A 62 16.43 -0.01 8.49
C PRO A 62 15.11 0.76 8.66
N GLY A 63 14.10 0.35 7.90
CA GLY A 63 12.73 0.77 8.15
C GLY A 63 12.19 0.16 9.44
N THR A 64 11.34 0.92 10.14
CA THR A 64 10.77 0.55 11.45
C THR A 64 9.47 -0.23 11.29
N HIS A 65 8.54 0.26 10.48
CA HIS A 65 7.26 -0.38 10.19
C HIS A 65 6.75 -0.03 8.79
N ILE A 66 5.68 -0.71 8.34
CA ILE A 66 4.91 -0.29 7.17
C ILE A 66 3.78 0.62 7.63
N GLU A 67 3.53 1.68 6.87
CA GLU A 67 2.40 2.58 7.04
C GLU A 67 1.72 2.81 5.68
N ALA A 68 0.41 2.99 5.66
CA ALA A 68 -0.28 3.51 4.48
C ALA A 68 -0.43 5.02 4.63
N VAL A 69 0.00 5.77 3.63
CA VAL A 69 -0.07 7.23 3.62
C VAL A 69 -0.98 7.72 2.50
N LYS A 70 -1.65 8.83 2.76
CA LYS A 70 -2.44 9.58 1.79
C LYS A 70 -2.31 11.07 2.08
N ASP A 71 -2.32 11.87 1.04
CA ASP A 71 -2.16 13.32 1.16
C ASP A 71 -3.28 13.92 2.02
N GLY A 72 -2.89 14.73 3.02
CA GLY A 72 -3.83 15.38 3.95
C GLY A 72 -4.47 14.46 5.00
N GLU A 73 -4.12 13.17 5.06
CA GLU A 73 -4.64 12.20 6.04
C GLU A 73 -3.55 11.66 6.96
N GLU A 74 -3.93 11.27 8.18
CA GLU A 74 -3.01 10.63 9.11
C GLU A 74 -2.62 9.22 8.60
N PRO A 75 -1.34 8.82 8.75
CA PRO A 75 -0.86 7.54 8.25
C PRO A 75 -1.47 6.38 9.05
N VAL A 76 -1.84 5.31 8.35
CA VAL A 76 -2.32 4.07 8.99
C VAL A 76 -1.14 3.15 9.24
N ILE A 77 -0.82 2.93 10.52
CA ILE A 77 0.33 2.13 10.93
C ILE A 77 -0.03 0.64 10.96
N PHE A 78 0.78 -0.19 10.30
CA PHE A 78 0.62 -1.64 10.34
C PHE A 78 1.44 -2.25 11.48
N GLY A 79 0.77 -2.96 12.39
CA GLY A 79 1.44 -3.77 13.40
C GLY A 79 2.22 -4.92 12.77
N PRO A 80 3.19 -5.51 13.50
CA PRO A 80 4.07 -6.56 12.95
C PRO A 80 3.31 -7.79 12.45
N ASN A 81 2.20 -8.16 13.10
CA ASN A 81 1.35 -9.29 12.73
C ASN A 81 0.17 -8.91 11.83
N SER A 82 0.05 -7.64 11.47
CA SER A 82 -1.00 -7.18 10.57
C SER A 82 -0.68 -7.60 9.14
N VAL A 83 -1.71 -8.06 8.43
CA VAL A 83 -1.64 -8.30 6.99
C VAL A 83 -1.59 -6.95 6.27
N LEU A 84 -0.74 -6.85 5.25
CA LEU A 84 -0.71 -5.69 4.37
C LEU A 84 -1.97 -5.64 3.51
N VAL A 85 -2.61 -4.47 3.49
CA VAL A 85 -3.86 -4.22 2.77
C VAL A 85 -3.69 -2.99 1.92
N ASP A 86 -4.11 -3.09 0.66
CA ASP A 86 -4.26 -1.93 -0.22
C ASP A 86 -5.56 -1.20 0.12
N TYR A 87 -5.45 0.08 0.50
CA TYR A 87 -6.61 0.92 0.85
C TYR A 87 -7.25 1.58 -0.38
N GLY A 88 -6.71 1.35 -1.58
CA GLY A 88 -7.20 1.90 -2.83
C GLY A 88 -6.76 3.34 -3.08
N ASP A 89 -7.60 4.08 -3.80
CA ASP A 89 -7.23 5.34 -4.45
C ASP A 89 -6.64 6.38 -3.49
N GLY A 90 -5.47 6.91 -3.86
CA GLY A 90 -4.71 7.89 -3.09
C GLY A 90 -3.91 7.34 -1.91
N TRP A 91 -4.08 6.06 -1.55
CA TRP A 91 -3.27 5.43 -0.51
C TRP A 91 -2.03 4.78 -1.09
N THR A 92 -0.92 4.88 -0.37
CA THR A 92 0.34 4.24 -0.73
C THR A 92 0.97 3.62 0.50
N LEU A 93 1.25 2.31 0.45
CA LEU A 93 1.98 1.67 1.53
C LEU A 93 3.46 2.01 1.38
N ARG A 94 4.09 2.41 2.47
CA ARG A 94 5.52 2.72 2.50
C ARG A 94 6.19 2.22 3.77
N THR A 95 7.51 2.06 3.72
CA THR A 95 8.31 1.86 4.93
C THR A 95 8.52 3.20 5.64
N ALA A 96 8.21 3.27 6.93
CA ALA A 96 8.69 4.37 7.76
C ALA A 96 10.16 4.11 8.18
N SER A 97 10.90 5.17 8.44
CA SER A 97 12.26 5.09 8.96
C SER A 97 12.47 6.13 10.05
N ASP A 98 13.20 5.78 11.10
CA ASP A 98 13.46 6.66 12.25
C ASP A 98 14.42 7.83 11.93
N GLY A 99 14.96 7.89 10.71
CA GLY A 99 15.86 8.95 10.29
C GLY A 99 15.09 10.18 9.82
N ILE A 100 14.84 11.11 10.76
CA ILE A 100 14.40 12.51 10.55
C ILE A 100 13.48 12.61 9.32
N GLY A 101 12.21 12.29 9.54
CA GLY A 101 11.17 12.85 8.70
C GLY A 101 11.27 14.36 8.88
N GLU A 102 11.89 15.04 7.92
CA GLU A 102 11.59 16.44 7.67
C GLU A 102 10.10 16.49 7.30
N HIS A 103 9.26 16.51 8.33
CA HIS A 103 8.08 17.34 8.29
C HIS A 103 8.61 18.73 7.98
N GLY A 104 8.60 19.09 6.70
CA GLY A 104 8.54 20.47 6.25
C GLY A 104 7.30 21.08 6.88
N SER A 105 7.42 21.40 8.17
CA SER A 105 6.50 22.26 8.87
C SER A 105 6.90 23.63 8.36
N ASP A 106 6.14 24.11 7.38
CA ASP A 106 5.97 25.51 7.04
C ASP A 106 5.96 26.37 8.31
N GLY A 107 7.14 26.80 8.75
CA GLY A 107 7.35 27.76 9.81
C GLY A 107 7.33 29.16 9.22
N THR A 108 6.17 29.58 8.72
CA THR A 108 5.93 30.99 8.40
C THR A 108 5.61 31.75 9.70
N GLY A 109 6.32 32.87 9.93
CA GLY A 109 6.03 33.87 10.97
C GLY A 109 6.97 33.74 12.18
N ILE A 110 7.78 34.72 12.56
CA ILE A 110 7.69 36.20 12.46
C ILE A 110 9.09 36.81 12.44
#